data_AF-A0A7W0WNF1-F1
#
_entry.id   AF-A0A7W0WNF1-F1
#
_cell.length_a   1.000
_cell.length_b   1.000
_cell.length_c   1.000
_cell.angle_alpha   90.00
_cell.angle_beta   90.00
_cell.angle_gamma   90.00
#
_symmetry.space_group_name_H-M   'P 1'
#
loop_
_entity.id
_entity.type
_entity.pdbx_description
1 polymer ?
#
loop_
_entity_poly.entity_id
_entity_poly.type
_entity_poly.pdbx_seq_one_letter_code
_entity_poly.pdbx_strand_id
1 'polypeptide(L)' 'MAETDTSLAEIALAAGFADQSHFSNLFRREMGVSPSAFRRAVRGRD' A
#
# COMPACT_ATOMS: atom_id res chain seq x y z
N MET A 1 21.42 -4.23 4.02
CA MET A 1 21.22 -2.88 3.46
C MET A 1 19.73 -2.73 3.26
N ALA A 2 19.12 -1.75 3.92
CA ALA A 2 17.71 -1.71 4.30
C ALA A 2 16.77 -2.22 3.20
N GLU A 3 16.08 -3.32 3.48
CA GLU A 3 14.87 -3.73 2.77
C GLU A 3 13.97 -2.51 2.72
N THR A 4 13.89 -1.89 1.55
CA THR A 4 13.38 -0.54 1.44
C THR A 4 11.89 -0.64 1.68
N ASP A 5 11.47 -0.16 2.83
CA ASP A 5 10.08 -0.06 3.23
C ASP A 5 9.40 0.98 2.33
N THR A 6 9.12 0.62 1.07
CA THR A 6 8.54 1.55 0.11
C THR A 6 7.27 2.12 0.72
N SER A 7 7.25 3.43 0.87
CA SER A 7 6.12 4.10 1.50
C SER A 7 4.87 3.89 0.63
N LEU A 8 3.70 3.86 1.26
CA LEU A 8 2.44 3.74 0.50
C LEU A 8 2.23 4.91 -0.47
N ALA A 9 2.82 6.07 -0.19
CA ALA A 9 2.84 7.21 -1.09
C ALA A 9 3.68 6.93 -2.35
N GLU A 10 4.87 6.36 -2.20
CA GLU A 10 5.69 5.97 -3.36
C GLU A 10 5.03 4.85 -4.17
N ILE A 11 4.41 3.87 -3.51
CA ILE A 11 3.62 2.83 -4.20
C ILE A 11 2.47 3.45 -4.99
N ALA A 12 1.77 4.42 -4.39
CA ALA A 12 0.68 5.13 -5.06
C ALA A 12 1.19 5.88 -6.30
N LEU A 13 2.27 6.64 -6.18
CA LEU A 13 2.88 7.38 -7.29
C LEU A 13 3.36 6.44 -8.40
N ALA A 14 4.04 5.34 -8.03
CA ALA A 14 4.52 4.34 -8.98
C ALA A 14 3.39 3.61 -9.70
N ALA A 15 2.23 3.44 -9.05
CA ALA A 15 1.03 2.88 -9.64
C ALA A 15 0.20 3.90 -10.45
N GLY A 16 0.66 5.15 -10.57
CA GLY A 16 0.01 6.20 -11.36
C GLY A 16 -1.07 6.99 -10.63
N PHE A 17 -1.16 6.89 -9.30
CA PHE A 17 -2.07 7.70 -8.50
C PHE A 17 -1.44 9.05 -8.15
N ALA A 18 -2.30 10.07 -8.05
CA ALA A 18 -1.87 11.41 -7.64
C ALA A 18 -1.38 11.45 -6.18
N ASP A 19 -1.98 10.65 -5.30
CA ASP A 19 -1.64 10.60 -3.88
C ASP A 19 -2.02 9.26 -3.22
N GLN A 20 -1.49 9.06 -2.02
CA GLN A 20 -1.70 7.88 -1.20
C GLN A 20 -3.16 7.64 -0.82
N SER A 21 -3.95 8.69 -0.57
CA SER A 21 -5.34 8.58 -0.13
C SER A 21 -6.22 8.04 -1.24
N HIS A 22 -6.02 8.54 -2.47
CA HIS A 22 -6.76 8.05 -3.63
C HIS A 22 -6.45 6.56 -3.91
N PHE A 23 -5.17 6.19 -3.87
CA PHE A 23 -4.74 4.79 -3.94
C PHE A 23 -5.37 3.95 -2.81
N SER A 24 -5.30 4.41 -1.56
CA SER A 24 -5.79 3.64 -0.41
C SER A 24 -7.30 3.42 -0.45
N ASN A 25 -8.06 4.41 -0.90
CA ASN A 25 -9.51 4.30 -1.08
C ASN A 25 -9.86 3.31 -2.18
N LEU A 26 -9.20 3.38 -3.34
CA LEU A 26 -9.47 2.47 -4.45
C LEU A 26 -9.02 1.05 -4.10
N PHE A 27 -7.82 0.89 -3.56
CA PHE A 27 -7.32 -0.40 -3.10
C PHE A 27 -8.28 -1.05 -2.11
N ARG A 28 -8.82 -0.29 -1.14
CA ARG A 28 -9.80 -0.82 -0.20
C ARG A 28 -11.12 -1.22 -0.86
N ARG A 29 -11.57 -0.49 -1.89
CA ARG A 29 -12.76 -0.83 -2.67
C ARG A 29 -12.58 -2.15 -3.43
N GLU A 30 -11.41 -2.35 -4.03
CA GLU A 30 -11.12 -3.54 -4.84
C GLU A 30 -10.74 -4.76 -4.00
N MET A 31 -9.88 -4.58 -2.99
CA MET A 31 -9.32 -5.67 -2.16
C MET A 31 -10.10 -5.91 -0.85
N GLY A 32 -11.05 -5.04 -0.50
CA GLY A 32 -11.81 -5.10 0.75
C GLY A 32 -11.05 -4.68 2.01
N VAL A 33 -9.73 -4.50 1.93
CA VAL A 33 -8.85 -4.13 3.05
C VAL A 33 -7.94 -2.96 2.68
N SER A 34 -7.46 -2.18 3.66
CA SER A 34 -6.53 -1.08 3.37
C SER A 34 -5.13 -1.60 3.01
N PRO A 35 -4.34 -0.84 2.21
CA PRO A 35 -2.97 -1.24 1.86
C PRO A 35 -2.09 -1.49 3.10
N SER A 36 -2.23 -0.68 4.16
CA SER A 36 -1.47 -0.86 5.41
C SER A 36 -1.83 -2.17 6.11
N ALA A 37 -3.12 -2.52 6.15
CA ALA A 37 -3.59 -3.77 6.75
C ALA A 37 -3.11 -4.97 5.93
N PHE A 38 -3.19 -4.89 4.60
CA PHE A 38 -2.63 -5.90 3.70
C PHE A 38 -1.13 -6.07 3.92
N ARG A 39 -0.37 -4.96 3.95
CA ARG A 39 1.09 -5.00 4.16
C ARG A 39 1.44 -5.61 5.51
N ARG A 40 0.69 -5.29 6.57
CA ARG A 40 0.87 -5.91 7.90
C ARG A 40 0.52 -7.39 7.92
N ALA A 41 -0.52 -7.82 7.21
CA ALA A 41 -0.91 -9.23 7.10
C ALA A 41 0.14 -10.06 6.34
N VAL A 42 0.71 -9.49 5.27
CA VAL A 42 1.79 -10.13 4.50
C VAL A 42 3.08 -10.20 5.31
N ARG A 43 3.43 -9.13 6.03
CA ARG A 43 4.68 -9.05 6.82
C ARG A 43 4.61 -9.79 8.18
N GLY A 44 3.41 -10.04 8.71
CA GLY A 44 3.19 -10.86 9.90
C GLY A 44 3.08 -12.36 9.62
N ARG A 45 3.33 -12.78 8.37
CA ARG A 45 3.43 -14.18 7.95
C ARG A 45 4.88 -14.64 7.77
N ASP A 46 5.84 -13.81 8.17
CA ASP A 46 7.27 -14.13 8.25
C ASP A 46 7.62 -14.71 9.62
#